data_AF-A0A259JWJ3-F1
#
_entry.id   AF-A0A259JWJ3-F1
#
_cell.length_a   1.000
_cell.length_b   1.000
_cell.length_c   1.000
_cell.angle_alpha   90.00
_cell.angle_beta   90.00
_cell.angle_gamma   90.00
#
_symmetry.space_group_name_H-M   'P 1'
#
loop_
_entity.id
_entity.type
_entity.pdbx_description
1 polymer ?
#
loop_
_entity_poly.entity_id
_entity_poly.type
_entity_poly.pdbx_seq_one_letter_code
_entity_poly.pdbx_strand_id
1 'polypeptide(L)'
;MIVLPLLLAAQVAPEAPQWNCADPLVQQEMNYCAHQDFLVADAELNAQWKLVAEVMKQRDKDVGDMLDDGRPGYFQTLLDGQRAWLRYRDAHCASEGYLARGGSMEPMLVSFCKTSLTKARTAQLRELTEIEG
;
A
#
# COMPACT_ATOMS: atom_id res chain seq x y z
N MET A 1 -32.55 39.66 -11.73
CA MET A 1 -31.54 38.79 -11.06
C MET A 1 -32.22 37.47 -10.74
N ILE A 2 -32.03 36.46 -11.57
CA ILE A 2 -32.61 35.11 -11.36
C ILE A 2 -31.54 34.30 -10.65
N VAL A 3 -31.80 33.94 -9.40
CA VAL A 3 -30.91 33.08 -8.61
C VAL A 3 -31.31 31.64 -8.92
N LEU A 4 -30.46 30.91 -9.66
CA LEU A 4 -30.66 29.50 -9.98
C LEU A 4 -30.16 28.65 -8.80
N PRO A 5 -31.00 27.83 -8.15
CA PRO A 5 -30.56 27.03 -7.01
C PRO A 5 -29.74 25.84 -7.51
N LEU A 6 -28.51 25.76 -7.01
CA LEU A 6 -27.57 24.66 -7.27
C LEU A 6 -28.08 23.40 -6.53
N LEU A 7 -28.66 22.45 -7.27
CA LEU A 7 -29.04 21.13 -6.75
C LEU A 7 -27.78 20.29 -6.48
N LEU A 8 -27.42 20.14 -5.21
CA LEU A 8 -26.42 19.17 -4.75
C LEU A 8 -27.01 17.76 -4.90
N ALA A 9 -26.65 17.05 -5.97
CA ALA A 9 -26.91 15.62 -6.08
C ALA A 9 -25.95 14.87 -5.15
N ALA A 10 -26.47 14.33 -4.05
CA ALA A 10 -25.74 13.37 -3.23
C ALA A 10 -25.46 12.12 -4.08
N GLN A 11 -24.19 11.91 -4.44
CA GLN A 11 -23.76 10.69 -5.12
C GLN A 11 -23.76 9.57 -4.08
N VAL A 12 -24.83 8.78 -4.05
CA VAL A 12 -24.83 7.49 -3.32
C VAL A 12 -23.89 6.58 -4.10
N ALA A 13 -22.70 6.32 -3.56
CA ALA A 13 -21.81 5.33 -4.14
C ALA A 13 -22.50 3.97 -4.08
N PRO A 14 -22.56 3.20 -5.18
CA PRO A 14 -23.14 1.87 -5.16
C PRO A 14 -22.39 0.99 -4.16
N GLU A 15 -23.14 0.24 -3.36
CA GLU A 15 -22.61 -0.71 -2.40
C GLU A 15 -21.81 -1.77 -3.17
N ALA A 16 -20.56 -2.01 -2.75
CA ALA A 16 -19.72 -3.01 -3.41
C ALA A 16 -20.38 -4.38 -3.25
N PRO A 17 -20.47 -5.19 -4.32
CA PRO A 17 -21.06 -6.51 -4.20
C PRO A 17 -20.27 -7.37 -3.20
N GLN A 18 -20.94 -7.93 -2.20
CA GLN A 18 -20.34 -8.89 -1.28
C GLN A 18 -20.22 -10.25 -1.96
N TRP A 19 -19.14 -10.45 -2.71
CA TRP A 19 -18.83 -11.74 -3.32
C TRP A 19 -18.16 -12.70 -2.34
N ASN A 20 -18.43 -14.00 -2.51
CA ASN A 20 -17.84 -15.05 -1.70
C ASN A 20 -16.39 -15.32 -2.14
N CYS A 21 -15.42 -14.75 -1.44
CA CYS A 21 -13.99 -14.96 -1.76
C CYS A 21 -13.44 -16.32 -1.34
N ALA A 22 -14.22 -17.16 -0.67
CA ALA A 22 -13.81 -18.53 -0.37
C ALA A 22 -13.91 -19.46 -1.60
N ASP A 23 -14.82 -19.14 -2.55
CA ASP A 23 -15.03 -19.93 -3.77
C ASP A 23 -15.53 -19.02 -4.92
N PRO A 24 -14.67 -18.15 -5.48
CA PRO A 24 -15.05 -17.25 -6.55
C PRO A 24 -15.28 -18.03 -7.86
N LEU A 25 -16.43 -17.83 -8.51
CA LEU A 25 -16.85 -18.66 -9.66
C LEU A 25 -16.62 -17.97 -11.01
N VAL A 26 -16.63 -16.63 -11.05
CA VAL A 26 -16.41 -15.86 -12.28
C VAL A 26 -15.22 -14.91 -12.15
N GLN A 27 -14.59 -14.58 -13.29
CA GLN A 27 -13.36 -13.76 -13.28
C GLN A 27 -13.53 -12.41 -12.59
N GLN A 28 -14.73 -11.81 -12.68
CA GLN A 28 -15.01 -10.54 -12.00
C GLN A 28 -14.92 -10.71 -10.47
N GLU A 29 -15.46 -11.80 -9.93
CA GLU A 29 -15.37 -12.17 -8.51
C GLU A 29 -13.93 -12.41 -8.09
N MET A 30 -13.19 -13.18 -8.89
CA MET A 30 -11.77 -13.45 -8.66
C MET A 30 -10.94 -12.15 -8.59
N ASN A 31 -11.18 -11.23 -9.53
CA ASN A 31 -10.49 -9.93 -9.57
C ASN A 31 -10.74 -9.11 -8.30
N TYR A 32 -11.99 -9.06 -7.83
CA TYR A 32 -12.33 -8.34 -6.60
C TYR A 32 -11.72 -8.99 -5.37
N CYS A 33 -11.79 -10.32 -5.25
CA CYS A 33 -11.21 -11.02 -4.11
C CYS A 33 -9.70 -10.83 -4.03
N ALA A 34 -8.99 -10.93 -5.17
CA ALA A 34 -7.56 -10.61 -5.23
C ALA A 34 -7.27 -9.16 -4.83
N HIS A 35 -8.14 -8.21 -5.19
CA HIS A 35 -8.02 -6.83 -4.76
C HIS A 35 -8.28 -6.66 -3.25
N GLN A 36 -9.28 -7.34 -2.67
CA GLN A 36 -9.52 -7.32 -1.23
C GLN A 36 -8.31 -7.84 -0.46
N ASP A 37 -7.69 -8.94 -0.91
CA ASP A 37 -6.46 -9.47 -0.30
C ASP A 37 -5.33 -8.45 -0.32
N PHE A 38 -5.19 -7.70 -1.41
CA PHE A 38 -4.22 -6.61 -1.48
C PHE A 38 -4.54 -5.50 -0.46
N LEU A 39 -5.81 -5.10 -0.33
CA LEU A 39 -6.21 -4.08 0.65
C LEU A 39 -5.92 -4.52 2.10
N VAL A 40 -6.11 -5.80 2.43
CA VAL A 40 -5.72 -6.34 3.74
C VAL A 40 -4.20 -6.22 3.94
N ALA A 41 -3.40 -6.67 2.96
CA ALA A 41 -1.94 -6.56 3.05
C ALA A 41 -1.46 -5.10 3.15
N ASP A 42 -2.09 -4.18 2.41
CA ASP A 42 -1.76 -2.75 2.46
C ASP A 42 -2.13 -2.13 3.81
N ALA A 43 -3.25 -2.51 4.41
CA ALA A 43 -3.61 -2.10 5.76
C ALA A 43 -2.57 -2.57 6.80
N GLU A 44 -2.11 -3.82 6.71
CA GLU A 44 -1.03 -4.36 7.56
C GLU A 44 0.28 -3.59 7.38
N LEU A 45 0.67 -3.28 6.14
CA LEU A 45 1.85 -2.47 5.86
C LEU A 45 1.73 -1.06 6.47
N ASN A 46 0.58 -0.40 6.35
CA ASN A 46 0.35 0.92 6.92
C ASN A 46 0.35 0.89 8.45
N ALA A 47 -0.16 -0.18 9.07
CA ALA A 47 -0.05 -0.38 10.51
C ALA A 47 1.42 -0.51 10.94
N GLN A 48 2.21 -1.35 10.26
CA GLN A 48 3.64 -1.50 10.55
C GLN A 48 4.43 -0.21 10.28
N TRP A 49 4.09 0.54 9.24
CA TRP A 49 4.72 1.81 8.92
C TRP A 49 4.65 2.79 10.08
N LYS A 50 3.51 2.88 10.77
CA LYS A 50 3.37 3.75 11.95
C LYS A 50 4.35 3.37 13.06
N LEU A 51 4.52 2.07 13.31
CA LEU A 51 5.43 1.58 14.36
C LEU A 51 6.89 1.90 14.02
N VAL A 52 7.35 1.51 12.83
CA VAL A 52 8.74 1.74 12.43
C VAL A 52 9.06 3.24 12.27
N ALA A 53 8.10 4.05 11.83
CA ALA A 53 8.26 5.50 11.76
C ALA A 53 8.52 6.13 13.12
N GLU A 54 7.80 5.72 14.16
CA GLU A 54 8.05 6.21 15.52
C GLU A 54 9.41 5.76 16.05
N VAL A 55 9.83 4.50 15.79
CA VAL A 55 11.17 4.02 16.14
C VAL A 55 12.26 4.85 15.46
N MET A 56 12.16 5.08 14.15
CA MET A 56 13.19 5.88 13.44
C MET A 56 13.24 7.33 13.94
N LYS A 57 12.09 7.95 14.23
CA LYS A 57 12.05 9.29 14.82
C LYS A 57 12.66 9.32 16.22
N GLN A 58 12.51 8.24 16.99
CA GLN A 58 13.14 8.14 18.30
C GLN A 58 14.66 8.02 18.16
N ARG A 59 15.15 7.18 17.25
CA ARG A 59 16.59 7.08 16.93
C ARG A 59 17.18 8.43 16.49
N ASP A 60 16.44 9.21 15.70
CA ASP A 60 16.84 10.57 15.31
C ASP A 60 17.01 11.50 16.53
N LYS A 61 16.13 11.41 17.53
CA LYS A 61 16.25 12.17 18.78
C LYS A 61 17.42 11.68 19.64
N ASP A 62 17.62 10.37 19.70
CA ASP A 62 18.65 9.75 20.54
C ASP A 62 20.06 10.07 20.02
N VAL A 63 20.24 10.21 18.70
CA VAL A 63 21.47 10.73 18.11
C VAL A 63 21.63 12.22 18.39
N GLY A 64 20.55 13.00 18.26
CA GLY A 64 20.57 14.45 18.51
C GLY A 64 21.69 15.17 17.75
N ASP A 65 22.35 16.13 18.39
CA ASP A 65 23.48 16.87 17.81
C ASP A 65 24.82 16.12 17.92
N MET A 66 24.84 14.88 18.45
CA MET A 66 26.08 14.14 18.69
C MET A 66 26.82 13.79 17.38
N LEU A 67 26.09 13.72 16.27
CA LEU A 67 26.61 13.40 14.94
C LEU A 67 25.87 14.22 13.88
N ASP A 68 26.26 15.48 13.70
CA ASP A 68 25.89 16.25 12.50
C ASP A 68 26.95 16.06 11.40
N ASP A 69 26.65 15.17 10.47
CA ASP A 69 27.47 14.91 9.28
C ASP A 69 26.82 15.42 7.97
N GLY A 70 25.77 16.24 8.10
CA GLY A 70 25.03 16.81 6.98
C GLY A 70 24.10 15.85 6.23
N ARG A 71 23.94 14.59 6.67
CA ARG A 71 23.00 13.63 6.06
C ARG A 71 21.62 13.68 6.73
N PRO A 72 20.53 13.30 6.03
CA PRO A 72 19.21 13.17 6.64
C PRO A 72 19.18 12.06 7.70
N GLY A 73 18.36 12.26 8.74
CA GLY A 73 18.13 11.25 9.77
C GLY A 73 17.49 9.95 9.26
N TYR A 74 17.40 8.98 10.15
CA TYR A 74 16.80 7.67 9.95
C TYR A 74 15.37 7.77 9.39
N PHE A 75 14.51 8.61 9.98
CA PHE A 75 13.12 8.68 9.54
C PHE A 75 12.99 9.21 8.11
N GLN A 76 13.69 10.31 7.79
CA GLN A 76 13.62 10.91 6.46
C GLN A 76 14.17 9.96 5.40
N THR A 77 15.31 9.31 5.68
CA THR A 77 15.92 8.33 4.77
C THR A 77 15.00 7.12 4.55
N LEU A 78 14.37 6.59 5.61
CA LEU A 78 13.44 5.47 5.48
C LEU A 78 12.16 5.88 4.73
N LEU A 79 11.62 7.08 4.96
CA LEU A 79 10.45 7.62 4.26
C LEU A 79 10.70 7.72 2.75
N ASP A 80 11.87 8.20 2.34
CA ASP A 80 12.22 8.29 0.93
C ASP A 80 12.38 6.90 0.30
N GLY A 81 12.98 5.95 1.03
CA GLY A 81 13.03 4.55 0.64
C GLY A 81 11.64 3.92 0.47
N GLN A 82 10.71 4.19 1.40
CA GLN A 82 9.34 3.68 1.34
C GLN A 82 8.57 4.24 0.13
N ARG A 83 8.74 5.54 -0.18
CA ARG A 83 8.13 6.16 -1.36
C ARG A 83 8.70 5.61 -2.67
N ALA A 84 10.00 5.35 -2.72
CA ALA A 84 10.63 4.70 -3.86
C ALA A 84 10.12 3.27 -4.04
N TRP A 85 9.96 2.53 -2.94
CA TRP A 85 9.39 1.18 -2.95
C TRP A 85 7.95 1.15 -3.47
N LEU A 86 7.09 2.12 -3.12
CA LEU A 86 5.72 2.19 -3.66
C LEU A 86 5.73 2.33 -5.19
N ARG A 87 6.60 3.19 -5.74
CA ARG A 87 6.77 3.33 -7.20
C ARG A 87 7.27 2.04 -7.84
N TYR A 88 8.23 1.37 -7.21
CA TYR A 88 8.70 0.06 -7.65
C TYR A 88 7.57 -0.96 -7.67
N ARG A 89 6.83 -1.12 -6.57
CA ARG A 89 5.70 -2.06 -6.46
C ARG A 89 4.71 -1.84 -7.59
N ASP A 90 4.28 -0.60 -7.80
CA ASP A 90 3.22 -0.31 -8.76
C ASP A 90 3.70 -0.54 -10.20
N ALA A 91 4.91 -0.12 -10.56
CA ALA A 91 5.47 -0.33 -11.89
C ALA A 91 5.78 -1.80 -12.17
N HIS A 92 6.37 -2.50 -11.20
CA HIS A 92 6.70 -3.92 -11.30
C HIS A 92 5.42 -4.76 -11.47
N CYS A 93 4.42 -4.54 -10.62
CA CYS A 93 3.17 -5.31 -10.68
C CYS A 93 2.34 -5.00 -11.93
N ALA A 94 2.41 -3.78 -12.48
CA ALA A 94 1.84 -3.50 -13.79
C ALA A 94 2.49 -4.36 -14.88
N SER A 95 3.83 -4.49 -14.85
CA SER A 95 4.55 -5.35 -15.80
C SER A 95 4.20 -6.83 -15.66
N GLU A 96 4.04 -7.35 -14.44
CA GLU A 96 3.61 -8.73 -14.23
C GLU A 96 2.18 -8.98 -14.74
N GLY A 97 1.29 -8.00 -14.55
CA GLY A 97 -0.07 -8.05 -15.08
C GLY A 97 -0.14 -8.24 -16.59
N TYR A 98 0.89 -7.79 -17.33
CA TYR A 98 0.92 -7.90 -18.79
C TYR A 98 1.03 -9.34 -19.31
N LEU A 99 1.24 -10.34 -18.45
CA LEU A 99 1.01 -11.74 -18.80
C LEU A 99 -0.42 -12.01 -19.30
N ALA A 100 -1.39 -11.20 -18.86
CA ALA A 100 -2.78 -11.24 -19.31
C ALA A 100 -3.22 -9.92 -19.98
N ARG A 101 -2.29 -9.21 -20.64
CA ARG A 101 -2.51 -7.85 -21.15
C ARG A 101 -3.79 -7.72 -21.98
N GLY A 102 -4.68 -6.81 -21.58
CA GLY A 102 -5.96 -6.54 -22.22
C GLY A 102 -7.04 -7.60 -21.95
N GLY A 103 -6.72 -8.65 -21.20
CA GLY A 103 -7.64 -9.69 -20.78
C GLY A 103 -8.27 -9.40 -19.41
N SER A 104 -9.36 -10.10 -19.11
CA SER A 104 -10.08 -9.95 -17.84
C SER A 104 -9.29 -10.39 -16.60
N MET A 105 -8.17 -11.10 -16.79
CA MET A 105 -7.31 -11.61 -15.71
C MET A 105 -6.19 -10.64 -15.30
N GLU A 106 -5.87 -9.63 -16.12
CA GLU A 106 -4.82 -8.64 -15.81
C GLU A 106 -4.93 -8.00 -14.42
N PRO A 107 -6.08 -7.45 -13.98
CA PRO A 107 -6.19 -6.82 -12.66
C PRO A 107 -6.00 -7.80 -11.49
N MET A 108 -6.35 -9.08 -11.68
CA MET A 108 -6.09 -10.13 -10.67
C MET A 108 -4.60 -10.38 -10.50
N LEU A 109 -3.86 -10.52 -11.61
CA LEU A 109 -2.40 -10.72 -11.58
C LEU A 109 -1.69 -9.53 -10.93
N VAL A 110 -2.10 -8.29 -11.27
CA VAL A 110 -1.57 -7.08 -10.64
C VAL A 110 -1.80 -7.12 -9.11
N SER A 111 -3.00 -7.52 -8.68
CA SER A 111 -3.35 -7.57 -7.26
C SER A 111 -2.57 -8.64 -6.51
N PHE A 112 -2.38 -9.83 -7.10
CA PHE A 112 -1.53 -10.88 -6.52
C PHE A 112 -0.08 -10.43 -6.32
N CYS A 113 0.52 -9.80 -7.33
CA CYS A 113 1.86 -9.22 -7.21
C CYS A 113 1.92 -8.19 -6.08
N LYS A 114 0.97 -7.26 -6.03
CA LYS A 114 0.92 -6.22 -5.01
C LYS A 114 0.80 -6.81 -3.61
N THR A 115 -0.03 -7.83 -3.42
CA THR A 115 -0.16 -8.56 -2.15
C THR A 115 1.17 -9.17 -1.72
N SER A 116 1.84 -9.89 -2.61
CA SER A 116 3.13 -10.55 -2.34
C SER A 116 4.21 -9.55 -1.91
N LEU A 117 4.43 -8.51 -2.73
CA LEU A 117 5.43 -7.49 -2.43
C LEU A 117 5.11 -6.71 -1.15
N THR A 118 3.83 -6.41 -0.91
CA THR A 118 3.41 -5.67 0.28
C THR A 118 3.65 -6.48 1.55
N LYS A 119 3.34 -7.79 1.56
CA LYS A 119 3.66 -8.69 2.68
C LYS A 119 5.16 -8.77 2.94
N ALA A 120 5.97 -8.91 1.88
CA ALA A 120 7.43 -8.94 1.99
C ALA A 120 7.97 -7.62 2.58
N ARG A 121 7.45 -6.48 2.14
CA ARG A 121 7.86 -5.18 2.67
C ARG A 121 7.45 -5.00 4.13
N THR A 122 6.26 -5.44 4.51
CA THR A 122 5.83 -5.43 5.92
C THR A 122 6.80 -6.20 6.80
N ALA A 123 7.29 -7.37 6.36
CA ALA A 123 8.32 -8.13 7.08
C ALA A 123 9.64 -7.36 7.21
N GLN A 124 10.15 -6.79 6.11
CA GLN A 124 11.36 -5.95 6.14
C GLN A 124 11.23 -4.77 7.12
N LEU A 125 10.04 -4.14 7.19
CA LEU A 125 9.78 -3.04 8.14
C LEU A 125 9.68 -3.52 9.59
N ARG A 126 9.30 -4.79 9.84
CA ARG A 126 9.32 -5.40 11.19
C ARG A 126 10.74 -5.68 11.64
N GLU A 127 11.59 -6.22 10.77
CA GLU A 127 12.99 -6.49 11.06
C GLU A 127 13.72 -5.22 11.54
N LEU A 128 13.44 -4.06 10.94
CA LEU A 128 14.01 -2.77 11.36
C LEU A 128 13.68 -2.37 12.80
N THR A 129 12.56 -2.87 13.35
CA THR A 129 12.13 -2.65 14.73
C THR A 129 12.55 -3.76 15.69
N GLU A 130 12.89 -4.94 15.18
CA GLU A 130 13.26 -6.12 15.99
C GLU A 130 14.78 -6.23 16.25
N ILE A 131 15.62 -5.61 15.41
CA ILE A 131 17.08 -5.65 15.54
C ILE A 131 17.60 -4.86 16.78
N GLU A 132 16.72 -4.18 17.52
CA GLU A 132 17.04 -3.61 18.84
C GLU A 132 16.66 -4.57 19.97
N GLY A 133 17.53 -5.57 20.15
CA GLY A 133 17.64 -6.43 21.33
C GLY A 133 19.08 -6.83 21.56
#